data_AF-H9FK94-F1
#
_entry.id   AF-H9FK94-F1
#
_cell.length_a   1.000
_cell.length_b   1.000
_cell.length_c   1.000
_cell.angle_alpha   90.00
_cell.angle_beta   90.00
_cell.angle_gamma   90.00
#
_symmetry.space_group_name_H-M   'P 1'
#
loop_
_entity.id
_entity.type
_entity.pdbx_description
1 polymer ?
#
loop_
_entity_poly.entity_id
_entity_poly.type
_entity_poly.pdbx_seq_one_letter_code
_entity_poly.pdbx_strand_id
1 'polypeptide(L)'
;IKLYCNGDGEWLVPIGRCMCKAGFEAVENGTVCRGCPSGTFKANQGDKACTHCPINSRTTSEGATNCVCRNGYYRADLDPLDMPCTTIPSAPQAVISSVNETSLMLEWTPPRDSGGREDLVYNIICKSCGSGRGACTRCGDNVQYAPRQLGLTEPRIYISDLLAHTQYTFEIQAVNGVTDQSPFSPQFA
;
A
#
# COMPACT_ATOMS: atom_id res chain seq x y z
N ILE A 1 -28.83 6.47 -26.57
CA ILE A 1 -30.25 6.08 -26.36
C ILE A 1 -30.93 6.02 -27.72
N LYS A 2 -31.76 5.00 -27.97
CA LYS A 2 -32.68 4.97 -29.12
C LYS A 2 -34.11 4.90 -28.57
N LEU A 3 -34.95 5.87 -28.95
CA LEU A 3 -36.36 5.94 -28.59
C LEU A 3 -37.19 5.68 -29.85
N TYR A 4 -38.25 4.90 -29.71
CA TYR A 4 -39.19 4.62 -30.81
C TYR A 4 -40.58 5.10 -30.40
N CYS A 5 -41.23 5.89 -31.26
CA CYS A 5 -42.61 6.35 -31.08
C CYS A 5 -43.49 5.60 -32.10
N ASN A 6 -44.60 5.03 -31.64
CA ASN A 6 -45.53 4.28 -32.50
C ASN A 6 -46.54 5.22 -33.22
N GLY A 7 -47.39 4.63 -34.07
CA GLY A 7 -48.41 5.38 -34.82
C GLY A 7 -49.52 6.02 -33.97
N ASP A 8 -49.64 5.61 -32.70
CA ASP A 8 -50.61 6.14 -31.73
C ASP A 8 -50.01 7.26 -30.85
N GLY A 9 -48.73 7.60 -31.07
CA GLY A 9 -48.04 8.65 -30.32
C GLY A 9 -47.44 8.20 -28.98
N GLU A 10 -47.39 6.89 -28.72
CA GLU A 10 -46.79 6.32 -27.51
C GLU A 10 -45.31 5.94 -27.72
N TRP A 11 -44.50 6.17 -26.68
CA TRP A 11 -43.09 5.77 -26.66
C TRP A 11 -42.96 4.29 -26.27
N LEU A 12 -42.29 3.50 -27.11
CA LEU A 12 -41.90 2.12 -26.80
C LEU A 12 -40.73 2.09 -25.81
N VAL A 13 -40.58 0.97 -25.07
CA VAL A 13 -39.57 0.78 -24.02
C VAL A 13 -38.17 1.20 -24.51
N PRO A 14 -37.50 2.17 -23.85
CA PRO A 14 -36.20 2.65 -24.29
C PRO A 14 -35.16 1.52 -24.30
N ILE A 15 -34.42 1.40 -25.41
CA ILE A 15 -33.26 0.50 -25.46
C ILE A 15 -32.04 1.29 -24.99
N GLY A 16 -31.66 1.05 -23.73
CA GLY A 16 -30.51 1.66 -23.05
C GLY A 16 -30.85 2.89 -22.20
N ARG A 17 -30.08 3.13 -21.13
CA ARG A 17 -30.21 4.28 -20.23
C ARG A 17 -28.95 5.15 -20.21
N CYS A 18 -29.10 6.44 -19.87
CA CYS A 18 -27.97 7.31 -19.54
C CYS A 18 -27.52 7.04 -18.10
N MET A 19 -26.20 7.09 -17.87
CA MET A 19 -25.61 6.96 -16.54
C MET A 19 -24.70 8.17 -16.28
N CYS A 20 -24.72 8.68 -15.05
CA CYS A 20 -23.90 9.83 -14.69
C CYS A 20 -22.41 9.47 -14.73
N LYS A 21 -21.60 10.38 -15.27
CA LYS A 21 -20.14 10.24 -15.37
C LYS A 21 -19.50 10.12 -13.97
N ALA A 22 -18.21 9.78 -13.94
CA ALA A 22 -17.42 9.85 -12.71
C ALA A 22 -17.52 11.26 -12.10
N GLY A 23 -17.60 11.33 -10.77
CA GLY A 23 -17.80 12.58 -10.03
C GLY A 23 -19.24 13.09 -10.00
N PHE A 24 -20.20 12.43 -10.66
CA PHE A 24 -21.60 12.88 -10.68
C PHE A 24 -22.56 11.77 -10.27
N GLU A 25 -23.50 12.07 -9.39
CA GLU A 25 -24.59 11.17 -9.01
C GLU A 25 -25.90 11.54 -9.70
N ALA A 26 -26.72 10.51 -9.91
CA ALA A 26 -28.06 10.64 -10.43
C ALA A 26 -28.98 11.23 -9.35
N VAL A 27 -29.60 12.36 -9.65
CA VAL A 27 -30.66 12.99 -8.85
C VAL A 27 -31.94 13.09 -9.69
N GLU A 28 -33.06 13.46 -9.06
CA GLU A 28 -34.37 13.62 -9.74
C GLU A 28 -34.75 12.37 -10.58
N ASN A 29 -34.74 11.20 -9.93
CA ASN A 29 -35.02 9.89 -10.54
C ASN A 29 -34.10 9.53 -11.74
N GLY A 30 -32.86 10.04 -11.75
CA GLY A 30 -31.86 9.69 -12.75
C GLY A 30 -31.94 10.51 -14.04
N THR A 31 -32.68 11.62 -14.02
CA THR A 31 -32.78 12.55 -15.15
C THR A 31 -31.69 13.62 -15.13
N VAL A 32 -31.17 13.96 -13.95
CA VAL A 32 -30.14 14.99 -13.75
C VAL A 32 -28.90 14.38 -13.10
N CYS A 33 -27.73 14.78 -13.57
CA CYS A 33 -26.45 14.41 -12.97
C CYS A 33 -25.89 15.59 -12.18
N ARG A 34 -25.81 15.45 -10.85
CA ARG A 34 -25.26 16.47 -9.96
C ARG A 34 -23.85 16.08 -9.52
N GLY A 35 -22.94 17.04 -9.46
CA GLY A 35 -21.59 16.81 -8.97
C GLY A 35 -21.59 16.32 -7.52
N CYS A 36 -20.68 15.41 -7.18
CA CYS A 36 -20.53 14.93 -5.82
C CYS A 36 -20.25 16.11 -4.87
N PRO A 37 -20.98 16.26 -3.75
CA PRO A 37 -20.71 17.30 -2.79
C PRO A 37 -19.33 17.12 -2.14
N SER A 38 -18.77 18.21 -1.60
CA SER A 38 -17.50 18.16 -0.88
C SER A 38 -17.46 17.05 0.19
N GLY A 39 -16.31 16.38 0.32
CA GLY A 39 -16.16 15.21 1.19
C GLY A 39 -16.71 13.89 0.63
N THR A 40 -17.28 13.90 -0.58
CA THR A 40 -17.74 12.69 -1.29
C THR A 40 -17.10 12.60 -2.67
N PHE A 41 -17.07 11.40 -3.24
CA PHE A 41 -16.49 11.14 -4.55
C PHE A 41 -17.25 10.04 -5.29
N LYS A 42 -16.98 9.92 -6.58
CA LYS A 42 -17.44 8.79 -7.40
C LYS A 42 -16.42 8.46 -8.50
N ALA A 43 -15.75 7.33 -8.35
CA ALA A 43 -14.66 6.92 -9.25
C ALA A 43 -15.09 6.63 -10.69
N ASN A 44 -16.23 5.97 -10.86
CA ASN A 44 -16.62 5.41 -12.15
C ASN A 44 -17.96 5.96 -12.64
N GLN A 45 -18.18 5.92 -13.95
CA GLN A 45 -19.50 6.15 -14.53
C GLN A 45 -20.47 5.07 -14.03
N GLY A 46 -21.70 5.47 -13.74
CA GLY A 46 -22.74 4.54 -13.31
C GLY A 46 -23.88 5.22 -12.58
N ASP A 47 -24.78 4.42 -12.01
CA ASP A 47 -25.94 4.92 -11.25
C ASP A 47 -25.69 4.95 -9.74
N LYS A 48 -24.51 4.54 -9.30
CA LYS A 48 -24.11 4.62 -7.89
C LYS A 48 -24.10 6.09 -7.45
N ALA A 49 -24.63 6.34 -6.25
CA ALA A 49 -24.54 7.63 -5.58
C ALA A 49 -23.09 7.94 -5.20
N CYS A 50 -22.82 9.21 -4.90
CA CYS A 50 -21.53 9.63 -4.37
C CYS A 50 -21.31 9.02 -2.99
N THR A 51 -20.10 8.52 -2.74
CA THR A 51 -19.73 7.91 -1.47
C THR A 51 -18.80 8.82 -0.69
N HIS A 52 -18.88 8.80 0.64
CA HIS A 52 -17.93 9.53 1.48
C HIS A 52 -16.50 9.09 1.21
N CYS A 53 -15.56 10.04 1.34
CA CYS A 53 -14.15 9.72 1.26
C CYS A 53 -13.77 8.66 2.31
N PRO A 54 -13.05 7.59 1.91
CA PRO A 54 -12.65 6.55 2.84
C PRO A 54 -11.62 7.07 3.85
N ILE A 55 -11.35 6.26 4.89
CA ILE A 55 -10.49 6.63 6.02
C ILE A 55 -9.12 7.10 5.51
N ASN A 56 -8.57 8.12 6.19
CA ASN A 56 -7.30 8.78 5.85
C ASN A 56 -7.24 9.44 4.46
N SER A 57 -8.39 9.71 3.84
CA SER A 57 -8.49 10.51 2.62
C SER A 57 -9.42 11.71 2.80
N ARG A 58 -9.41 12.65 1.84
CA ARG A 58 -10.32 13.79 1.78
C ARG A 58 -10.45 14.34 0.36
N THR A 59 -11.53 15.08 0.10
CA THR A 59 -11.67 15.95 -1.06
C THR A 59 -12.44 17.21 -0.67
N THR A 60 -12.05 18.36 -1.23
CA THR A 60 -12.74 19.64 -1.07
C THR A 60 -13.43 20.09 -2.37
N SER A 61 -13.16 19.43 -3.49
CA SER A 61 -13.79 19.75 -4.78
C SER A 61 -15.19 19.14 -4.87
N GLU A 62 -16.10 19.91 -5.45
CA GLU A 62 -17.33 19.33 -5.97
C GLU A 62 -17.03 18.53 -7.23
N GLY A 63 -17.76 17.44 -7.45
CA GLY A 63 -17.55 16.59 -8.62
C GLY A 63 -16.33 15.68 -8.54
N ALA A 64 -15.83 15.39 -7.34
CA ALA A 64 -14.60 14.62 -7.16
C ALA A 64 -14.71 13.17 -7.68
N THR A 65 -13.74 12.74 -8.48
CA THR A 65 -13.63 11.35 -8.95
C THR A 65 -12.78 10.49 -8.03
N ASN A 66 -11.97 11.09 -7.16
CA ASN A 66 -11.18 10.41 -6.15
C ASN A 66 -11.05 11.27 -4.88
N CYS A 67 -10.57 10.66 -3.80
CA CYS A 67 -10.18 11.36 -2.59
C CYS A 67 -8.67 11.29 -2.42
N VAL A 68 -8.03 12.44 -2.19
CA VAL A 68 -6.59 12.55 -1.98
C VAL A 68 -6.26 12.04 -0.57
N CYS A 69 -5.15 11.30 -0.44
CA CYS A 69 -4.70 10.82 0.86
C CYS A 69 -4.23 11.97 1.76
N ARG A 70 -4.43 11.81 3.07
CA ARG A 70 -3.88 12.73 4.07
C ARG A 70 -2.38 12.51 4.20
N ASN A 71 -1.65 13.52 4.68
CA ASN A 71 -0.21 13.43 4.91
C ASN A 71 0.15 12.20 5.75
N GLY A 72 1.16 11.44 5.30
CA GLY A 72 1.60 10.20 5.93
C GLY A 72 0.78 8.96 5.55
N TYR A 73 -0.22 9.10 4.67
CA TYR A 73 -1.00 8.00 4.14
C TYR A 73 -0.98 7.99 2.62
N TYR A 74 -1.13 6.79 2.06
CA TYR A 74 -0.85 6.49 0.67
C TYR A 74 -1.78 5.40 0.15
N ARG A 75 -1.76 5.21 -1.17
CA ARG A 75 -2.33 4.06 -1.88
C ARG A 75 -1.26 3.49 -2.79
N ALA A 76 -1.23 2.18 -2.92
CA ALA A 76 -0.44 1.49 -3.94
C ALA A 76 -1.11 1.65 -5.32
N ASP A 77 -0.33 1.48 -6.39
CA ASP A 77 -0.81 1.70 -7.77
C ASP A 77 -2.00 0.80 -8.15
N LEU A 78 -2.10 -0.38 -7.54
CA LEU A 78 -3.16 -1.36 -7.79
C LEU A 78 -4.35 -1.23 -6.82
N ASP A 79 -4.30 -0.28 -5.87
CA ASP A 79 -5.40 -0.09 -4.93
C ASP A 79 -6.62 0.55 -5.59
N PRO A 80 -7.83 0.05 -5.31
CA PRO A 80 -9.07 0.73 -5.66
C PRO A 80 -9.18 2.12 -5.01
N LEU A 81 -9.78 3.08 -5.72
CA LEU A 81 -9.95 4.46 -5.22
C LEU A 81 -10.91 4.58 -4.03
N ASP A 82 -11.76 3.58 -3.83
CA ASP A 82 -12.65 3.43 -2.68
C ASP A 82 -11.99 2.76 -1.47
N MET A 83 -10.77 2.24 -1.62
CA MET A 83 -9.99 1.74 -0.50
C MET A 83 -9.48 2.90 0.38
N PRO A 84 -9.42 2.73 1.72
CA PRO A 84 -8.76 3.68 2.62
C PRO A 84 -7.30 3.92 2.25
N CYS A 85 -6.80 5.12 2.56
CA CYS A 85 -5.36 5.33 2.52
C CYS A 85 -4.71 4.66 3.75
N THR A 86 -3.61 3.98 3.51
CA THR A 86 -2.84 3.20 4.50
C THR A 86 -1.46 3.83 4.69
N THR A 87 -0.69 3.39 5.67
CA THR A 87 0.64 3.96 5.96
C THR A 87 1.71 2.87 6.00
N ILE A 88 2.97 3.25 6.16
CA ILE A 88 4.09 2.31 6.28
C ILE A 88 4.03 1.59 7.64
N PRO A 89 4.52 0.34 7.75
CA PRO A 89 4.52 -0.37 9.01
C PRO A 89 5.53 0.23 10.01
N SER A 90 5.34 -0.06 11.29
CA SER A 90 6.36 0.22 12.31
C SER A 90 7.54 -0.75 12.18
N ALA A 91 8.64 -0.51 12.91
CA ALA A 91 9.73 -1.49 13.01
C ALA A 91 9.24 -2.85 13.55
N PRO A 92 9.86 -3.98 13.12
CA PRO A 92 9.74 -5.27 13.81
C PRO A 92 10.12 -5.16 15.29
N GLN A 93 9.73 -6.17 16.08
CA GLN A 93 9.96 -6.17 17.52
C GLN A 93 10.75 -7.41 17.95
N ALA A 94 11.32 -7.35 19.15
CA ALA A 94 11.93 -8.48 19.85
C ALA A 94 12.86 -9.34 18.96
N VAL A 95 13.83 -8.70 18.31
CA VAL A 95 14.83 -9.40 17.49
C VAL A 95 15.73 -10.25 18.38
N ILE A 96 15.83 -11.53 18.06
CA ILE A 96 16.69 -12.51 18.72
C ILE A 96 17.71 -13.00 17.69
N SER A 97 18.97 -13.08 18.11
CA SER A 97 20.06 -13.63 17.31
C SER A 97 20.60 -14.91 17.94
N SER A 98 20.81 -15.94 17.12
CA SER A 98 21.46 -17.18 17.51
C SER A 98 22.62 -17.45 16.56
N VAL A 99 23.85 -17.40 17.09
CA VAL A 99 25.07 -17.55 16.31
C VAL A 99 25.58 -18.98 16.42
N ASN A 100 25.98 -19.55 15.28
CA ASN A 100 26.65 -20.84 15.21
C ASN A 100 27.84 -20.70 14.24
N GLU A 101 29.05 -20.57 14.79
CA GLU A 101 30.30 -20.35 14.02
C GLU A 101 30.20 -19.13 13.08
N THR A 102 30.20 -19.35 11.76
CA THR A 102 30.08 -18.32 10.71
C THR A 102 28.65 -18.13 10.21
N SER A 103 27.67 -18.67 10.94
CA SER A 103 26.26 -18.60 10.60
C SER A 103 25.45 -17.95 11.72
N LEU A 104 24.33 -17.33 11.33
CA LEU A 104 23.45 -16.56 12.19
C LEU A 104 22.00 -16.89 11.84
N MET A 105 21.21 -17.28 12.83
CA MET A 105 19.76 -17.29 12.75
C MET A 105 19.23 -16.01 13.40
N LEU A 106 18.40 -15.27 12.66
CA LEU A 106 17.63 -14.15 13.21
C LEU A 106 16.16 -14.55 13.25
N GLU A 107 15.52 -14.27 14.38
CA GLU A 107 14.07 -14.39 14.56
C GLU A 107 13.54 -13.08 15.17
N TRP A 108 12.35 -12.66 14.79
CA TRP A 108 11.73 -11.45 15.31
C TRP A 108 10.22 -11.62 15.47
N THR A 109 9.57 -10.65 16.08
CA THR A 109 8.10 -10.55 16.09
C THR A 109 7.62 -9.48 15.12
N PRO A 110 6.40 -9.62 14.56
CA PRO A 110 5.85 -8.64 13.65
C PRO A 110 5.79 -7.21 14.25
N PRO A 111 5.74 -6.18 13.39
CA PRO A 111 5.48 -4.81 13.80
C PRO A 111 4.22 -4.69 14.66
N ARG A 112 4.22 -3.71 15.57
CA ARG A 112 3.03 -3.39 16.36
C ARG A 112 1.90 -2.87 15.47
N ASP A 113 2.26 -2.15 14.42
CA ASP A 113 1.35 -1.63 13.41
C ASP A 113 1.84 -2.00 12.01
N SER A 114 1.01 -2.69 11.23
CA SER A 114 1.28 -3.02 9.83
C SER A 114 0.95 -1.88 8.85
N GLY A 115 0.47 -0.74 9.38
CA GLY A 115 0.01 0.40 8.59
C GLY A 115 -1.38 0.21 7.99
N GLY A 116 -2.15 -0.76 8.52
CA GLY A 116 -3.49 -1.11 8.05
C GLY A 116 -3.51 -2.01 6.82
N ARG A 117 -2.44 -2.78 6.59
CA ARG A 117 -2.32 -3.74 5.48
C ARG A 117 -1.93 -5.14 5.93
N GLU A 118 -2.20 -6.10 5.05
CA GLU A 118 -1.89 -7.53 5.23
C GLU A 118 -0.81 -8.03 4.27
N ASP A 119 -0.35 -7.18 3.34
CA ASP A 119 0.74 -7.45 2.38
C ASP A 119 2.14 -7.18 2.98
N LEU A 120 2.28 -7.45 4.28
CA LEU A 120 3.51 -7.21 5.03
C LEU A 120 4.61 -8.22 4.64
N VAL A 121 5.79 -7.71 4.32
CA VAL A 121 7.00 -8.51 4.09
C VAL A 121 8.22 -7.88 4.76
N TYR A 122 9.29 -8.66 4.91
CA TYR A 122 10.54 -8.22 5.56
C TYR A 122 11.73 -8.25 4.61
N ASN A 123 12.62 -7.28 4.78
CA ASN A 123 13.86 -7.14 4.04
C ASN A 123 15.04 -7.07 5.00
N ILE A 124 16.13 -7.78 4.70
CA ILE A 124 17.32 -7.83 5.55
C ILE A 124 18.45 -7.01 4.93
N ILE A 125 18.86 -5.97 5.64
CA ILE A 125 19.98 -5.12 5.24
C ILE A 125 21.21 -5.51 6.06
N CYS A 126 22.18 -6.12 5.41
CA CYS A 126 23.45 -6.50 6.02
C CYS A 126 24.51 -5.42 5.79
N LYS A 127 25.18 -5.03 6.87
CA LYS A 127 26.34 -4.15 6.86
C LYS A 127 27.51 -4.81 7.58
N SER A 128 28.70 -4.75 6.99
CA SER A 128 29.96 -5.14 7.62
C SER A 128 30.73 -3.90 8.04
N CYS A 129 31.13 -3.84 9.29
CA CYS A 129 31.94 -2.77 9.86
C CYS A 129 33.36 -3.31 10.03
N GLY A 130 34.33 -2.73 9.33
CA GLY A 130 35.74 -3.09 9.52
C GLY A 130 36.23 -2.66 10.91
N SER A 131 37.29 -3.30 11.41
CA SER A 131 37.87 -3.05 12.75
C SER A 131 38.52 -1.66 12.94
N GLY A 132 38.27 -0.69 12.05
CA GLY A 132 38.82 0.68 12.08
C GLY A 132 37.73 1.75 12.22
N ARG A 133 38.11 3.04 12.20
CA ARG A 133 37.17 4.20 12.23
C ARG A 133 36.35 4.37 10.93
N GLY A 134 36.26 3.35 10.10
CA GLY A 134 35.53 3.38 8.82
C GLY A 134 34.03 3.17 9.01
N ALA A 135 33.22 3.80 8.17
CA ALA A 135 31.78 3.55 8.13
C ALA A 135 31.47 2.12 7.66
N CYS A 136 30.40 1.52 8.16
CA CYS A 136 29.97 0.19 7.75
C CYS A 136 29.51 0.19 6.28
N THR A 137 29.94 -0.79 5.51
CA THR A 137 29.55 -0.97 4.10
C THR A 137 28.55 -2.10 3.96
N ARG A 138 27.79 -2.14 2.86
CA ARG A 138 26.93 -3.29 2.55
C ARG A 138 27.78 -4.56 2.48
N CYS A 139 27.23 -5.66 3.00
CA CYS A 139 27.87 -6.97 2.89
C CYS A 139 28.02 -7.37 1.41
N GLY A 140 29.10 -8.08 1.09
CA GLY A 140 29.36 -8.59 -0.26
C GLY A 140 28.54 -9.85 -0.57
N ASP A 141 28.57 -10.25 -1.83
CA ASP A 141 27.74 -11.33 -2.40
C ASP A 141 28.04 -12.74 -1.86
N ASN A 142 29.12 -12.89 -1.08
CA ASN A 142 29.48 -14.16 -0.48
C ASN A 142 28.52 -14.56 0.65
N VAL A 143 27.86 -13.60 1.30
CA VAL A 143 26.90 -13.87 2.38
C VAL A 143 25.64 -14.50 1.81
N GLN A 144 25.25 -15.66 2.33
CA GLN A 144 24.08 -16.39 1.88
C GLN A 144 22.88 -16.13 2.78
N TYR A 145 21.70 -16.04 2.17
CA TYR A 145 20.43 -15.74 2.82
C TYR A 145 19.39 -16.80 2.49
N ALA A 146 18.94 -17.56 3.49
CA ALA A 146 17.92 -18.58 3.33
C ALA A 146 16.66 -18.24 4.15
N PRO A 147 15.45 -18.23 3.54
CA PRO A 147 15.15 -18.62 2.16
C PRO A 147 15.44 -17.55 1.09
N ARG A 148 15.53 -16.28 1.48
CA ARG A 148 15.84 -15.13 0.61
C ARG A 148 16.19 -13.91 1.46
N GLN A 149 16.84 -12.90 0.89
CA GLN A 149 17.19 -11.67 1.62
C GLN A 149 16.05 -10.64 1.69
N LEU A 150 15.22 -10.57 0.65
CA LEU A 150 14.14 -9.59 0.48
C LEU A 150 12.80 -10.29 0.29
N GLY A 151 11.71 -9.65 0.72
CA GLY A 151 10.35 -10.16 0.55
C GLY A 151 10.06 -11.41 1.37
N LEU A 152 10.61 -11.49 2.58
CA LEU A 152 10.34 -12.57 3.53
C LEU A 152 8.93 -12.41 4.10
N THR A 153 8.17 -13.50 4.16
CA THR A 153 6.84 -13.53 4.79
C THR A 153 6.89 -14.10 6.21
N GLU A 154 7.89 -14.93 6.50
CA GLU A 154 8.13 -15.46 7.84
C GLU A 154 9.09 -14.57 8.62
N PRO A 155 8.91 -14.40 9.94
CA PRO A 155 9.73 -13.51 10.74
C PRO A 155 11.03 -14.20 11.22
N ARG A 156 11.71 -14.88 10.29
CA ARG A 156 12.98 -15.56 10.54
C ARG A 156 13.81 -15.69 9.27
N ILE A 157 15.13 -15.75 9.45
CA ILE A 157 16.08 -15.96 8.36
C ILE A 157 17.34 -16.65 8.88
N TYR A 158 17.89 -17.55 8.06
CA TYR A 158 19.21 -18.12 8.27
C TYR A 158 20.22 -17.44 7.33
N ILE A 159 21.35 -17.01 7.90
CA ILE A 159 22.42 -16.30 7.22
C ILE A 159 23.72 -17.09 7.43
N SER A 160 24.46 -17.36 6.35
CA SER A 160 25.71 -18.13 6.41
C SER A 160 26.82 -17.48 5.59
N ASP A 161 28.01 -18.08 5.67
CA ASP A 161 29.24 -17.62 4.99
C ASP A 161 29.69 -16.22 5.43
N LEU A 162 29.45 -15.89 6.71
CA LEU A 162 29.98 -14.68 7.33
C LEU A 162 31.48 -14.83 7.61
N LEU A 163 32.23 -13.74 7.44
CA LEU A 163 33.66 -13.74 7.73
C LEU A 163 33.89 -13.76 9.24
N ALA A 164 34.73 -14.69 9.71
CA ALA A 164 35.13 -14.74 11.10
C ALA A 164 35.80 -13.43 11.54
N HIS A 165 35.62 -13.06 12.81
CA HIS A 165 36.20 -11.84 13.42
C HIS A 165 35.80 -10.53 12.72
N THR A 166 34.70 -10.51 11.98
CA THR A 166 34.15 -9.31 11.35
C THR A 166 32.88 -8.88 12.07
N GLN A 167 32.74 -7.58 12.35
CA GLN A 167 31.54 -7.05 12.97
C GLN A 167 30.47 -6.83 11.91
N TYR A 168 29.31 -7.44 12.11
CA TYR A 168 28.14 -7.28 11.26
C TYR A 168 27.02 -6.53 11.97
N THR A 169 26.22 -5.80 11.21
CA THR A 169 24.96 -5.20 11.65
C THR A 169 23.88 -5.60 10.65
N PHE A 170 22.76 -6.09 11.17
CA PHE A 170 21.60 -6.49 10.39
C PHE A 170 20.45 -5.58 10.77
N GLU A 171 19.88 -4.90 9.78
CA GLU A 171 18.66 -4.09 9.96
C GLU A 171 17.51 -4.87 9.34
N ILE A 172 16.52 -5.21 10.17
CA ILE A 172 15.32 -5.93 9.71
C ILE A 172 14.25 -4.89 9.41
N GLN A 173 13.99 -4.66 8.14
CA GLN A 173 12.97 -3.72 7.68
C GLN A 173 11.63 -4.43 7.51
N ALA A 174 10.57 -3.84 8.05
CA ALA A 174 9.20 -4.18 7.69
C ALA A 174 8.74 -3.28 6.54
N VAL A 175 8.15 -3.85 5.49
CA VAL A 175 7.63 -3.12 4.33
C VAL A 175 6.28 -3.67 3.91
N ASN A 176 5.45 -2.83 3.31
CA ASN A 176 4.12 -3.15 2.80
C ASN A 176 3.90 -2.46 1.43
N GLY A 177 2.74 -2.66 0.80
CA GLY A 177 2.46 -2.17 -0.55
C GLY A 177 2.54 -0.64 -0.74
N VAL A 178 2.58 0.15 0.33
CA VAL A 178 2.69 1.61 0.27
C VAL A 178 4.06 2.14 0.70
N THR A 179 5.01 1.26 1.01
CA THR A 179 6.32 1.67 1.52
C THR A 179 7.10 2.51 0.51
N ASP A 180 7.04 2.17 -0.79
CA ASP A 180 7.72 2.92 -1.85
C ASP A 180 7.07 4.28 -2.16
N GLN A 181 5.86 4.53 -1.66
CA GLN A 181 5.14 5.80 -1.82
C GLN A 181 5.53 6.83 -0.74
N SER A 182 6.14 6.35 0.35
CA SER A 182 6.60 7.20 1.44
C SER A 182 7.91 7.89 1.09
N PRO A 183 8.07 9.20 1.39
CA PRO A 183 9.36 9.88 1.25
C PRO A 183 10.35 9.49 2.37
N PHE A 184 9.89 8.79 3.40
CA PHE A 184 10.70 8.34 4.53
C PHE A 184 11.12 6.88 4.34
N SER A 185 12.35 6.57 4.72
CA SER A 185 12.88 5.21 4.73
C SER A 185 12.06 4.27 5.64
N PRO A 186 11.99 2.97 5.31
CA PRO A 186 11.35 1.98 6.17
C PRO A 186 12.01 1.93 7.54
N GLN A 187 11.19 1.80 8.59
CA GLN A 187 11.69 1.58 9.94
C GLN A 187 12.29 0.18 10.06
N PHE A 188 13.30 0.05 10.90
CA PHE A 188 13.99 -1.21 11.14
C PHE A 188 14.26 -1.43 12.63
N ALA A 189 14.46 -2.69 12.98
CA ALA A 189 14.99 -3.14 14.25
C ALA A 189 16.47 -3.54 14.10
#